data_AF-A0A924JG82-F1
#
_entry.id   AF-A0A924JG82-F1
#
_cell.length_a   1.000
_cell.length_b   1.000
_cell.length_c   1.000
_cell.angle_alpha   90.00
_cell.angle_beta   90.00
_cell.angle_gamma   90.00
#
_symmetry.space_group_name_H-M   'P 1'
#
loop_
_entity.id
_entity.type
_entity.pdbx_description
1 polymer ?
#
loop_
_entity_poly.entity_id
_entity_poly.type
_entity_poly.pdbx_seq_one_letter_code
_entity_poly.pdbx_strand_id
1 'polypeptide(L)' 'MNAGNDWLMAAAMPLLLVVPSVIVPHECNVLINPKHADAGTVSYKKLRKWIYDPQLLKA' A
#
# COMPACT_ATOMS: atom_id res chain seq x y z
N MET A 1 -9.49 -11.35 16.36
CA MET A 1 -9.43 -9.92 15.98
C MET A 1 -8.60 -9.80 14.73
N ASN A 2 -9.05 -9.00 13.76
CA ASN A 2 -8.41 -8.88 12.46
C ASN A 2 -7.80 -7.48 12.37
N ALA A 3 -6.51 -7.36 12.67
CA ALA A 3 -5.82 -6.08 12.89
C ALA A 3 -6.03 -5.06 11.75
N GLY A 4 -6.15 -5.53 10.50
CA GLY A 4 -6.45 -4.67 9.35
C GLY A 4 -7.86 -4.08 9.37
N ASN A 5 -8.86 -4.85 9.80
CA ASN A 5 -10.25 -4.38 9.91
C ASN A 5 -10.37 -3.35 11.04
N ASP A 6 -9.72 -3.62 12.16
CA ASP A 6 -9.73 -2.73 13.33
C ASP A 6 -9.07 -1.38 12.99
N TRP A 7 -7.94 -1.41 12.26
CA TRP A 7 -7.28 -0.21 11.76
C TRP A 7 -8.14 0.58 10.77
N LEU A 8 -8.79 -0.09 9.82
CA LEU A 8 -9.60 0.56 8.79
C LEU A 8 -10.84 1.27 9.37
N MET A 9 -11.45 0.67 10.40
CA MET A 9 -12.73 1.13 10.97
C MET A 9 -12.57 2.16 12.10
N ALA A 10 -11.40 2.22 12.74
CA ALA A 10 -11.15 3.18 13.80
C ALA A 10 -10.90 4.58 13.23
N ALA A 11 -11.80 5.52 13.54
CA ALA A 11 -11.76 6.90 13.04
C ALA A 11 -10.50 7.70 13.46
N ALA A 12 -9.84 7.29 14.54
CA ALA A 12 -8.62 7.92 15.08
C ALA A 12 -7.32 7.24 14.64
N MET A 13 -7.39 6.23 13.76
CA MET A 13 -6.19 5.53 13.29
C MET A 13 -5.42 6.34 12.26
N PRO A 14 -4.09 6.19 12.18
CA PRO A 14 -3.26 6.95 11.26
C PRO A 14 -3.62 6.65 9.80
N LEU A 15 -3.50 7.69 8.96
CA LEU A 15 -3.68 7.60 7.50
C LEU A 15 -2.87 6.43 6.88
N LEU A 16 -1.65 6.22 7.38
CA LEU A 16 -0.73 5.21 6.89
C LEU A 16 -0.50 4.13 7.95
N LEU A 17 -0.53 2.86 7.51
CA LEU A 17 -0.09 1.73 8.32
C LEU A 17 1.05 1.00 7.60
N VAL A 18 2.18 0.88 8.29
CA VAL A 18 3.36 0.14 7.81
C VAL A 18 3.27 -1.29 8.33
N VAL A 19 3.31 -2.27 7.42
CA VAL A 19 3.21 -3.70 7.76
C VAL A 19 4.37 -4.47 7.13
N PRO A 20 4.87 -5.54 7.77
CA PRO A 20 5.91 -6.36 7.17
C PRO A 20 5.42 -7.02 5.88
N SER A 21 6.30 -7.10 4.87
CA SER A 21 6.03 -7.89 3.67
C SER A 21 6.19 -9.37 3.97
N VAL A 22 5.21 -10.18 3.57
CA VAL A 22 5.29 -11.65 3.71
C VAL A 22 6.26 -12.26 2.69
N ILE A 23 6.50 -11.58 1.57
CA ILE A 23 7.40 -12.05 0.51
C ILE A 23 8.86 -11.80 0.88
N VAL A 24 9.15 -10.61 1.40
CA VAL A 24 10.49 -10.20 1.82
C VAL A 24 10.41 -9.68 3.25
N PRO A 25 10.77 -10.49 4.28
CA PRO A 25 10.56 -10.13 5.68
C PRO A 25 11.26 -8.84 6.16
N HIS A 26 12.26 -8.36 5.42
CA HIS A 26 12.99 -7.13 5.72
C HIS A 26 12.44 -5.88 4.99
N GLU A 27 11.41 -6.06 4.17
CA GLU A 27 10.70 -4.97 3.50
C GLU A 27 9.32 -4.76 4.12
N CYS A 28 8.78 -3.56 3.94
CA CYS A 28 7.46 -3.19 4.44
C CYS A 28 6.53 -2.77 3.30
N ASN A 29 5.25 -3.11 3.45
CA ASN A 29 4.17 -2.53 2.66
C ASN A 29 3.56 -1.35 3.43
N VAL A 30 3.03 -0.39 2.68
CA VAL A 30 2.30 0.76 3.24
C VAL A 30 0.85 0.67 2.82
N LEU A 31 -0.05 0.61 3.79
CA LEU A 31 -1.50 0.70 3.58
C LEU A 31 -1.94 2.15 3.78
N ILE A 32 -2.84 2.63 2.94
CA ILE A 32 -3.42 3.98 3.00
C ILE A 32 -4.90 3.83 3.31
N ASN A 33 -5.40 4.48 4.36
CA ASN A 33 -6.83 4.44 4.71
C ASN A 33 -7.61 5.52 3.95
N PRO A 34 -8.45 5.18 2.96
CA PRO A 34 -9.22 6.17 2.20
C PRO A 34 -10.34 6.84 3.01
N LYS A 35 -10.72 6.27 4.16
CA LYS A 35 -11.74 6.86 5.07
C LYS A 35 -11.16 7.89 6.04
N HIS A 36 -9.84 8.03 6.10
CA HIS A 36 -9.19 9.03 6.95
C HIS A 36 -9.42 10.44 6.40
N ALA A 37 -9.58 11.44 7.27
CA ALA A 37 -9.85 12.82 6.87
C ALA A 37 -8.78 13.39 5.92
N ASP A 38 -7.52 13.05 6.16
CA ASP A 38 -6.38 13.50 5.35
C ASP A 38 -6.14 12.65 4.09
N ALA A 39 -6.99 11.67 3.77
CA ALA A 39 -6.76 10.82 2.60
C ALA A 39 -6.67 11.62 1.28
N GLY A 40 -7.39 12.75 1.20
CA GLY A 40 -7.34 13.66 0.05
C GLY A 40 -6.01 14.39 -0.15
N THR A 41 -5.10 14.37 0.83
CA THR A 41 -3.77 14.99 0.70
C THR A 41 -2.77 14.08 -0.01
N VAL A 42 -3.11 12.80 -0.20
CA VAL A 42 -2.25 11.83 -0.89
C VAL A 42 -2.30 12.10 -2.39
N SER A 43 -1.16 12.52 -2.94
CA SER A 43 -1.01 12.69 -4.38
C SER A 43 -0.31 11.48 -5.00
N TYR A 44 -0.58 11.23 -6.27
CA TYR A 44 0.13 10.22 -7.04
C TYR A 44 0.59 10.82 -8.37
N LYS A 45 1.73 10.34 -8.87
CA LYS A 45 2.27 10.74 -10.16
C LYS A 45 2.70 9.51 -10.94
N LYS A 46 2.21 9.38 -12.17
CA LYS A 46 2.72 8.38 -13.09
C LYS A 46 4.15 8.75 -13.49
N LEU A 47 5.13 7.94 -13.05
CA LEU A 47 6.54 8.22 -13.30
C LEU A 47 7.00 7.70 -14.66
N ARG A 48 6.64 6.46 -15.01
CA ARG A 48 7.00 5.81 -16.27
C ARG A 48 6.04 4.67 -16.61
N LYS A 49 6.12 4.16 -17.83
CA LYS A 49 5.49 2.88 -18.17
C LYS A 49 6.22 1.76 -17.42
N TRP A 50 5.47 0.96 -16.67
CA TRP A 50 6.00 -0.25 -16.05
C TRP A 50 5.91 -1.38 -17.08
N ILE A 51 7.05 -1.87 -17.55
CA ILE A 51 7.15 -3.02 -18.44
C ILE A 51 7.84 -4.12 -17.63
N TYR A 52 7.03 -4.96 -17.00
CA TYR A 52 7.48 -6.16 -16.33
C TYR A 52 6.83 -7.32 -17.05
N ASP A 53 7.65 -8.10 -17.75
CA ASP A 53 7.20 -9.28 -18.46
C ASP A 53 8.15 -10.43 -18.10
N PRO A 54 7.71 -11.36 -17.24
CA PRO A 54 8.52 -12.51 -16.82
C PRO A 54 8.67 -13.57 -17.93
N GLN A 55 7.93 -13.46 -19.04
CA GLN A 55 8.00 -14.33 -20.20
C GLN A 55 8.53 -13.61 -21.45
N LEU A 56 9.10 -12.40 -21.33
CA LEU A 56 9.74 -11.67 -22.44
C LEU A 56 11.09 -12.30 -22.81
N LEU A 57 11.12 -13.61 -23.00
CA LEU A 57 12.09 -14.26 -23.86
C LEU A 57 11.70 -13.83 -25.27
N LYS A 58 12.43 -12.85 -25.81
CA LYS A 58 12.30 -12.46 -27.21
C LYS A 58 12.53 -13.69 -28.10
N ALA A 59 11.62 -13.91 -29.05
CA ALA A 59 11.89 -14.72 -30.24
C ALA A 59 12.86 -13.97 -31.18
#